data_AF-A0A838JTB8-F1
#
_entry.id   AF-A0A838JTB8-F1
#
_cell.length_a   1.000
_cell.length_b   1.000
_cell.length_c   1.000
_cell.angle_alpha   90.00
_cell.angle_beta   90.00
_cell.angle_gamma   90.00
#
_symmetry.space_group_name_H-M   'P 1'
#
loop_
_entity.id
_entity.type
_entity.pdbx_description
1 polymer ?
#
loop_
_entity_poly.entity_id
_entity_poly.type
_entity_poly.pdbx_seq_one_letter_code
_entity_poly.pdbx_strand_id
1 'polypeptide(L)'
;MSELYVSLAAVGGLLLVLGMLGGLLKERTPVSEPFIALLAGVLIGPAVFRLLDLAKLGNETLILEEAALVTLGIALVGVALRLPVGYASRNWQLLAVLLGIVMPLMWIVSGLMVYLVLGLPFWVSVLIGAIITPTDPVVASSIVSGGVAERNLPAPLRCAISAESGFNDGLALPFVVLPVLVLTRPPGEVLGHWLTHTVLLEIVAGAALAAIIGYVAGKTLRWAERKGTMERTSLLTVSLALSLTVL
;
A
#
# COMPACT_ATOMS: atom_id res chain seq x y z
N MET A 1 6.22 -20.48 22.72
CA MET A 1 6.45 -19.15 23.32
C MET A 1 7.79 -18.54 22.89
N SER A 2 8.89 -19.28 22.76
CA SER A 2 10.21 -18.72 22.36
C SER A 2 10.27 -18.19 20.91
N GLU A 3 9.69 -18.90 19.93
CA GLU A 3 9.87 -18.53 18.51
C GLU A 3 9.14 -17.23 18.10
N LEU A 4 8.00 -16.92 18.74
CA LEU A 4 7.31 -15.63 18.54
C LEU A 4 8.18 -14.46 19.00
N TYR A 5 8.79 -14.56 20.19
CA TYR A 5 9.68 -13.50 20.69
C TYR A 5 10.95 -13.37 19.86
N VAL A 6 11.52 -14.48 19.37
CA VAL A 6 12.67 -14.45 18.46
C VAL A 6 12.30 -13.76 17.15
N SER A 7 11.14 -14.07 16.59
CA SER A 7 10.65 -13.45 15.35
C SER A 7 10.38 -11.96 15.53
N LEU A 8 9.71 -11.58 16.62
CA LEU A 8 9.49 -10.16 16.95
C LEU A 8 10.80 -9.41 17.21
N ALA A 9 11.76 -10.05 17.89
CA ALA A 9 13.09 -9.45 18.12
C ALA A 9 13.89 -9.31 16.81
N ALA A 10 13.80 -10.28 15.91
CA ALA A 10 14.45 -10.22 14.60
C ALA A 10 13.84 -9.12 13.72
N VAL A 11 12.50 -9.05 13.63
CA VAL A 11 11.79 -8.01 12.88
C VAL A 11 12.03 -6.64 13.50
N GLY A 12 11.84 -6.51 14.82
CA GLY A 12 12.07 -5.25 15.54
C GLY A 12 13.52 -4.77 15.46
N GLY A 13 14.48 -5.70 15.59
CA GLY A 13 15.90 -5.41 15.42
C GLY A 13 16.22 -4.95 14.00
N LEU A 14 15.67 -5.62 12.99
CA LEU A 14 15.83 -5.20 11.59
C LEU A 14 15.24 -3.80 11.36
N LEU A 15 14.03 -3.54 11.84
CA LEU A 15 13.37 -2.24 11.71
C LEU A 15 14.15 -1.14 12.42
N LEU A 16 14.71 -1.41 13.60
CA LEU A 16 15.57 -0.47 14.33
C LEU A 16 16.86 -0.16 13.55
N VAL A 17 17.54 -1.19 13.03
CA VAL A 17 18.76 -1.01 12.24
C VAL A 17 18.46 -0.22 10.97
N LEU A 18 17.40 -0.58 10.23
CA LEU A 18 16.97 0.16 9.04
C LEU A 18 16.57 1.59 9.37
N GLY A 19 15.86 1.82 10.47
CA GLY A 19 15.47 3.15 10.91
C GLY A 19 16.66 4.03 11.30
N MET A 20 17.64 3.46 12.01
CA MET A 20 18.85 4.18 12.44
C MET A 20 19.83 4.44 11.29
N LEU A 21 20.00 3.48 10.37
CA LEU A 21 20.91 3.60 9.23
C LEU A 21 20.26 4.22 7.99
N GLY A 22 18.93 4.31 7.95
CA GLY A 22 18.16 4.72 6.77
C GLY A 22 18.56 6.10 6.26
N GLY A 23 18.80 7.07 7.16
CA GLY A 23 19.31 8.39 6.77
C GLY A 23 20.67 8.34 6.09
N LEU A 24 21.59 7.51 6.60
CA LEU A 24 22.94 7.35 6.05
C LEU A 24 22.92 6.62 4.70
N LEU A 25 22.10 5.58 4.59
CA LEU A 25 21.89 4.81 3.37
C LEU A 25 21.30 5.71 2.27
N LYS A 26 20.25 6.46 2.60
CA LYS A 26 19.53 7.30 1.64
C LYS A 26 20.38 8.45 1.05
N GLU A 27 21.36 8.94 1.80
CA GLU A 27 22.27 9.98 1.32
C GLU A 27 23.50 9.44 0.55
N ARG A 28 23.89 8.18 0.79
CA ARG A 28 25.15 7.62 0.29
C ARG A 28 24.98 6.52 -0.77
N THR A 29 23.83 5.87 -0.83
CA THR A 29 23.57 4.77 -1.76
C THR A 29 22.25 4.97 -2.51
N PRO A 30 22.17 4.57 -3.79
CA PRO A 30 20.94 4.64 -4.58
C PRO A 30 19.95 3.50 -4.26
N VAL A 31 20.15 2.78 -3.14
CA VAL A 31 19.40 1.57 -2.82
C VAL A 31 18.16 1.93 -2.00
N SER A 32 16.99 1.46 -2.42
CA SER A 32 15.73 1.73 -1.71
C SER A 32 15.60 0.90 -0.42
N GLU A 33 14.98 1.48 0.61
CA GLU A 33 14.74 0.80 1.90
C GLU A 33 13.98 -0.54 1.73
N PRO A 34 12.94 -0.65 0.88
CA PRO A 34 12.25 -1.92 0.66
C PRO A 34 13.15 -3.02 0.08
N PHE A 35 14.13 -2.66 -0.75
CA PHE A 35 15.08 -3.63 -1.31
C PHE A 35 16.02 -4.17 -0.22
N ILE A 36 16.49 -3.31 0.68
CA ILE A 36 17.32 -3.73 1.81
C ILE A 36 16.51 -4.62 2.77
N ALA A 37 15.26 -4.25 3.04
CA ALA A 37 14.34 -5.05 3.85
C ALA A 37 14.09 -6.43 3.23
N LEU A 38 13.93 -6.52 1.91
CA LEU A 38 13.81 -7.79 1.18
C LEU A 38 15.06 -8.65 1.35
N LEU A 39 16.26 -8.10 1.12
CA LEU A 39 17.51 -8.83 1.29
C LEU A 39 17.70 -9.33 2.72
N ALA A 40 17.40 -8.48 3.70
CA ALA A 40 17.45 -8.87 5.11
C ALA A 40 16.43 -9.96 5.44
N GLY A 41 15.21 -9.87 4.89
CA GLY A 41 14.18 -10.89 5.02
C GLY A 41 14.62 -12.25 4.44
N VAL A 42 15.27 -12.26 3.28
CA VAL A 42 15.85 -13.48 2.68
C VAL A 42 16.95 -14.07 3.56
N LEU A 43 17.81 -13.23 4.14
CA LEU A 43 18.88 -13.67 5.03
C LEU A 43 18.32 -14.26 6.34
N ILE A 44 17.45 -13.53 7.03
CA ILE A 44 16.88 -13.95 8.32
C ILE A 44 15.90 -15.12 8.15
N GLY A 45 15.23 -15.17 7.00
CA GLY A 45 14.23 -16.17 6.66
C GLY A 45 14.77 -17.58 6.48
N PRO A 46 13.92 -18.52 6.04
CA PRO A 46 14.23 -19.93 6.02
C PRO A 46 15.32 -20.33 5.00
N ALA A 47 15.63 -19.45 4.04
CA ALA A 47 16.61 -19.71 2.99
C ALA A 47 18.07 -19.71 3.49
N VAL A 48 18.40 -18.92 4.51
CA VAL A 48 19.79 -18.75 4.98
C VAL A 48 19.91 -19.04 6.47
N PHE A 49 19.42 -18.14 7.34
CA PHE A 49 19.63 -18.26 8.79
C PHE A 49 18.51 -19.00 9.53
N ARG A 50 17.33 -19.18 8.92
CA ARG A 50 16.17 -19.86 9.53
C ARG A 50 15.77 -19.30 10.90
N LEU A 51 16.01 -18.01 11.11
CA LEU A 51 15.67 -17.30 12.34
C LEU A 51 14.20 -16.91 12.38
N LEU A 52 13.60 -16.66 11.21
CA LEU A 52 12.20 -16.32 11.05
C LEU A 52 11.54 -17.34 10.12
N ASP A 53 10.74 -18.22 10.71
CA ASP A 53 10.01 -19.28 10.02
C ASP A 53 8.52 -19.13 10.31
N LEU A 54 7.79 -18.52 9.36
CA LEU A 54 6.37 -18.21 9.51
C LEU A 54 5.52 -19.48 9.66
N ALA A 55 5.95 -20.60 9.07
CA ALA A 55 5.25 -21.88 9.14
C ALA A 55 5.20 -22.43 10.58
N LYS A 56 6.15 -22.05 11.44
CA LYS A 56 6.17 -22.46 12.85
C LYS A 56 5.36 -21.54 13.77
N LEU A 57 5.09 -20.31 13.33
CA LEU A 57 4.28 -19.35 14.08
C LEU A 57 2.78 -19.60 13.95
N GLY A 58 2.36 -20.37 12.94
CA GLY A 58 0.98 -20.73 12.70
C GLY A 58 0.67 -20.75 11.21
N ASN A 59 -0.47 -20.18 10.84
CA ASN A 59 -0.86 -20.09 9.44
C ASN A 59 -0.09 -18.95 8.76
N GLU A 60 0.94 -19.30 7.99
CA GLU A 60 1.80 -18.36 7.25
C GLU A 60 1.00 -17.40 6.38
N THR A 61 -0.01 -17.88 5.65
CA THR A 61 -0.78 -17.03 4.73
C THR A 61 -1.57 -15.98 5.50
N LEU A 62 -2.17 -16.36 6.63
CA LEU A 62 -2.93 -15.45 7.47
C LEU A 62 -2.00 -14.39 8.10
N ILE A 63 -0.82 -14.79 8.58
CA ILE A 63 0.14 -13.85 9.16
C ILE A 63 0.61 -12.83 8.11
N LEU A 64 0.88 -13.28 6.88
CA LEU A 64 1.29 -12.41 5.78
C LEU A 64 0.16 -11.48 5.33
N GLU A 65 -1.07 -11.98 5.27
CA GLU A 65 -2.26 -11.21 4.91
C GLU A 65 -2.48 -10.06 5.92
N GLU A 66 -2.54 -10.38 7.21
CA GLU A 66 -2.74 -9.37 8.27
C GLU A 66 -1.59 -8.37 8.33
N ALA A 67 -0.34 -8.84 8.16
CA ALA A 67 0.83 -7.96 8.11
C ALA A 67 0.79 -7.03 6.89
N ALA A 68 0.37 -7.53 5.73
CA ALA A 68 0.22 -6.73 4.51
C ALA A 68 -0.89 -5.68 4.67
N LEU A 69 -2.05 -6.06 5.23
CA LEU A 69 -3.16 -5.15 5.50
C LEU A 69 -2.74 -4.01 6.43
N VAL A 70 -2.10 -4.33 7.56
CA VAL A 70 -1.60 -3.31 8.50
C VAL A 70 -0.57 -2.39 7.84
N THR A 71 0.37 -2.96 7.09
CA THR A 71 1.42 -2.18 6.41
C THR A 71 0.82 -1.26 5.36
N LEU A 72 -0.13 -1.74 4.57
CA LEU A 72 -0.83 -0.99 3.54
C LEU A 72 -1.64 0.17 4.17
N GLY A 73 -2.38 -0.10 5.24
CA GLY A 73 -3.13 0.95 5.96
C GLY A 73 -2.23 2.09 6.44
N ILE A 74 -1.08 1.76 7.05
CA ILE A 74 -0.11 2.76 7.51
C ILE A 74 0.49 3.53 6.33
N ALA A 75 0.86 2.85 5.25
CA ALA A 75 1.45 3.47 4.06
C ALA A 75 0.47 4.46 3.40
N LEU A 76 -0.78 4.05 3.20
CA LEU A 76 -1.82 4.88 2.57
C LEU A 76 -2.16 6.12 3.40
N VAL A 77 -2.29 5.98 4.73
CA VAL A 77 -2.47 7.14 5.62
C VAL A 77 -1.24 8.06 5.56
N GLY A 78 -0.03 7.48 5.54
CA GLY A 78 1.21 8.23 5.39
C GLY A 78 1.27 9.05 4.10
N VAL A 79 0.79 8.50 2.98
CA VAL A 79 0.64 9.21 1.70
C VAL A 79 -0.41 10.32 1.81
N ALA A 80 -1.58 10.01 2.37
CA ALA A 80 -2.69 10.95 2.50
C ALA A 80 -2.29 12.20 3.32
N LEU A 81 -1.52 12.04 4.39
CA LEU A 81 -1.05 13.13 5.24
C LEU A 81 0.01 14.02 4.58
N ARG A 82 0.73 13.52 3.57
CA ARG A 82 1.73 14.30 2.81
C ARG A 82 1.11 15.14 1.72
N LEU A 83 -0.06 14.73 1.20
CA LEU A 83 -0.74 15.45 0.14
C LEU A 83 -1.38 16.74 0.67
N PRO A 84 -1.27 17.86 -0.07
CA PRO A 84 -1.90 19.10 0.35
C PRO A 84 -3.42 18.97 0.31
N VAL A 85 -4.10 19.67 1.25
CA VAL A 85 -5.56 19.61 1.37
C VAL A 85 -6.23 20.02 0.05
N GLY A 86 -7.12 19.16 -0.45
CA GLY A 86 -7.84 19.38 -1.70
C GLY A 86 -7.02 19.10 -2.97
N TYR A 87 -5.83 18.50 -2.86
CA TYR A 87 -5.01 18.15 -4.03
C TYR A 87 -5.75 17.26 -5.03
N ALA A 88 -6.39 16.20 -4.54
CA ALA A 88 -7.14 15.25 -5.37
C ALA A 88 -8.26 15.95 -6.14
N SER A 89 -9.02 16.82 -5.49
CA SER A 89 -10.11 17.58 -6.13
C SER A 89 -9.61 18.60 -7.15
N ARG A 90 -8.45 19.23 -6.91
CA ARG A 90 -7.85 20.19 -7.85
C ARG A 90 -7.25 19.52 -9.08
N ASN A 91 -6.70 18.31 -8.92
CA ASN A 91 -6.02 17.56 -9.97
C ASN A 91 -6.81 16.32 -10.43
N TRP A 92 -8.13 16.34 -10.28
CA TRP A 92 -8.99 15.18 -10.54
C TRP A 92 -8.89 14.71 -12.00
N GLN A 93 -8.67 15.61 -12.95
CA GLN A 93 -8.52 15.26 -14.38
C GLN A 93 -7.26 14.41 -14.61
N LEU A 94 -6.14 14.78 -13.97
CA LEU A 94 -4.90 14.03 -14.04
C LEU A 94 -5.10 12.63 -13.43
N LEU A 95 -5.68 12.57 -12.23
CA LEU A 95 -5.95 11.31 -11.54
C LEU A 95 -6.94 10.43 -12.33
N ALA A 96 -7.95 11.02 -12.97
CA ALA A 96 -8.91 10.29 -13.79
C ALA A 96 -8.26 9.66 -15.02
N VAL A 97 -7.31 10.34 -15.66
CA VAL A 97 -6.57 9.76 -16.79
C VAL A 97 -5.63 8.66 -16.31
N LEU A 98 -4.84 8.91 -15.26
CA LEU A 98 -3.88 7.94 -14.73
C LEU A 98 -4.59 6.67 -14.22
N LEU A 99 -5.62 6.82 -13.40
CA LEU A 99 -6.30 5.69 -12.75
C LEU A 99 -7.38 5.07 -13.62
N GLY A 100 -8.06 5.87 -14.46
CA GLY A 100 -9.18 5.42 -15.27
C GLY A 100 -8.79 4.90 -16.66
N ILE A 101 -7.65 5.33 -17.21
CA ILE A 101 -7.21 4.93 -18.54
C ILE A 101 -5.85 4.22 -18.48
N VAL A 102 -4.85 4.85 -17.88
CA VAL A 102 -3.48 4.31 -17.87
C VAL A 102 -3.42 3.03 -17.05
N MET A 103 -4.01 2.99 -15.86
CA MET A 103 -4.00 1.80 -14.99
C MET A 103 -4.70 0.57 -15.63
N PRO A 104 -5.92 0.64 -16.20
CA PRO A 104 -6.48 -0.47 -16.96
C PRO A 104 -5.64 -0.90 -18.16
N LEU A 105 -5.01 0.05 -18.86
CA LEU A 105 -4.14 -0.27 -19.98
C LEU A 105 -2.89 -1.03 -19.50
N MET A 106 -2.26 -0.57 -18.41
CA MET A 106 -1.13 -1.26 -17.76
C MET A 106 -1.52 -2.68 -17.37
N TRP A 107 -2.73 -2.86 -16.82
CA TRP A 107 -3.25 -4.18 -16.45
C TRP A 107 -3.39 -5.12 -17.64
N ILE A 108 -4.02 -4.67 -18.73
CA ILE A 108 -4.22 -5.47 -19.94
C ILE A 108 -2.87 -5.81 -20.57
N VAL A 109 -1.97 -4.83 -20.71
CA VAL A 109 -0.65 -5.03 -21.31
C VAL A 109 0.18 -6.01 -20.48
N SER A 110 0.22 -5.83 -19.16
CA SER A 110 0.97 -6.72 -18.27
C SER A 110 0.40 -8.15 -18.29
N GLY A 111 -0.91 -8.30 -18.23
CA GLY A 111 -1.57 -9.60 -18.33
C GLY A 111 -1.32 -10.29 -19.66
N LEU A 112 -1.36 -9.54 -20.77
CA LEU A 112 -1.05 -10.07 -22.10
C LEU A 112 0.41 -10.48 -22.22
N MET A 113 1.35 -9.70 -21.67
CA MET A 113 2.77 -10.08 -21.63
C MET A 113 2.98 -11.38 -20.86
N VAL A 114 2.35 -11.53 -19.69
CA VAL A 114 2.40 -12.77 -18.92
C VAL A 114 1.82 -13.95 -19.71
N TYR A 115 0.72 -13.75 -20.41
CA TYR A 115 0.10 -14.77 -21.26
C TYR A 115 1.04 -15.23 -22.38
N LEU A 116 1.63 -14.29 -23.11
CA LEU A 116 2.49 -14.58 -24.26
C LEU A 116 3.85 -15.16 -23.87
N VAL A 117 4.44 -14.68 -22.77
CA VAL A 117 5.79 -15.09 -22.35
C VAL A 117 5.78 -16.38 -21.54
N LEU A 118 4.83 -16.54 -20.60
CA LEU A 118 4.78 -17.69 -19.70
C LEU A 118 3.83 -18.80 -20.17
N GLY A 119 2.98 -18.55 -21.17
CA GLY A 119 2.04 -19.54 -21.71
C GLY A 119 0.97 -19.97 -20.71
N LEU A 120 0.67 -19.14 -19.70
CA LEU A 120 -0.33 -19.45 -18.67
C LEU A 120 -1.76 -19.30 -19.20
N PRO A 121 -2.79 -19.87 -18.53
CA PRO A 121 -4.18 -19.63 -18.89
C PRO A 121 -4.53 -18.14 -18.84
N PHE A 122 -5.32 -17.66 -19.81
CA PHE A 122 -5.61 -16.22 -19.98
C PHE A 122 -6.02 -15.52 -18.68
N TRP A 123 -6.98 -16.05 -17.94
CA TRP A 123 -7.45 -15.43 -16.69
C TRP A 123 -6.43 -15.46 -15.55
N VAL A 124 -5.54 -16.46 -15.53
CA VAL A 124 -4.40 -16.50 -14.59
C VAL A 124 -3.38 -15.43 -14.96
N SER A 125 -3.11 -15.25 -16.26
CA SER A 125 -2.21 -14.19 -16.74
C SER A 125 -2.75 -12.79 -16.43
N VAL A 126 -4.05 -12.56 -16.65
CA VAL A 126 -4.72 -11.31 -16.31
C VAL A 126 -4.73 -11.06 -14.80
N LEU A 127 -4.87 -12.11 -13.98
CA LEU A 127 -4.72 -12.01 -12.52
C LEU A 127 -3.31 -11.59 -12.11
N ILE A 128 -2.28 -12.21 -12.68
CA ILE A 128 -0.87 -11.83 -12.42
C ILE A 128 -0.62 -10.39 -12.89
N GLY A 129 -1.18 -10.00 -14.04
CA GLY A 129 -1.15 -8.62 -14.50
C GLY A 129 -1.76 -7.66 -13.49
N ALA A 130 -2.89 -8.03 -12.86
CA ALA A 130 -3.54 -7.20 -11.86
C ALA A 130 -2.67 -6.98 -10.62
N ILE A 131 -1.93 -8.02 -10.19
CA ILE A 131 -1.02 -7.96 -9.05
C ILE A 131 0.18 -7.03 -9.34
N ILE A 132 0.65 -6.97 -10.59
CA ILE A 132 1.81 -6.17 -11.00
C ILE A 132 1.46 -4.69 -11.28
N THR A 133 0.19 -4.42 -11.60
CA THR A 133 -0.27 -3.10 -12.05
C THR A 133 -0.17 -1.98 -10.98
N PRO A 134 -0.58 -2.16 -9.72
CA PRO A 134 -0.49 -1.10 -8.73
C PRO A 134 0.97 -0.74 -8.44
N THR A 135 1.25 0.56 -8.42
CA THR A 135 2.55 1.13 -8.09
C THR A 135 2.59 1.47 -6.61
N ASP A 136 3.49 0.80 -5.89
CA ASP A 136 3.54 0.77 -4.43
C ASP A 136 3.84 2.16 -3.81
N PRO A 137 3.04 2.62 -2.82
CA PRO A 137 3.19 3.92 -2.17
C PRO A 137 4.45 4.02 -1.31
N VAL A 138 4.91 2.92 -0.70
CA VAL A 138 6.13 2.86 0.11
C VAL A 138 7.35 3.03 -0.80
N VAL A 139 7.42 2.29 -1.90
CA VAL A 139 8.50 2.41 -2.89
C VAL A 139 8.47 3.79 -3.53
N ALA A 140 7.30 4.28 -3.94
CA ALA A 140 7.13 5.62 -4.48
C ALA A 140 7.56 6.69 -3.46
N SER A 141 7.19 6.53 -2.18
CA SER A 141 7.58 7.46 -1.11
C SER A 141 9.10 7.58 -0.98
N SER A 142 9.85 6.51 -1.23
CA SER A 142 11.32 6.52 -1.17
C SER A 142 11.94 7.42 -2.25
N ILE A 143 11.28 7.56 -3.39
CA ILE A 143 11.73 8.36 -4.55
C ILE A 143 11.31 9.82 -4.43
N VAL A 144 10.12 10.09 -3.86
CA VAL A 144 9.57 11.45 -3.75
C VAL A 144 9.88 12.16 -2.43
N SER A 145 10.47 11.45 -1.46
CA SER A 145 10.76 11.99 -0.12
C SER A 145 12.25 12.08 0.18
N GLY A 146 12.65 13.09 0.95
CA GLY A 146 14.02 13.29 1.41
C GLY A 146 14.76 14.37 0.63
N GLY A 147 15.94 14.75 1.13
CA GLY A 147 16.68 15.92 0.61
C GLY A 147 17.11 15.79 -0.85
N VAL A 148 17.40 14.58 -1.33
CA VAL A 148 17.76 14.35 -2.74
C VAL A 148 16.54 14.55 -3.64
N ALA A 149 15.39 13.98 -3.28
CA ALA A 149 14.16 14.12 -4.04
C ALA A 149 13.69 15.58 -4.10
N GLU A 150 13.77 16.31 -2.97
CA GLU A 150 13.40 17.72 -2.90
C GLU A 150 14.26 18.64 -3.78
N ARG A 151 15.53 18.30 -3.97
CA ARG A 151 16.46 19.05 -4.83
C ARG A 151 16.29 18.75 -6.31
N ASN A 152 15.87 17.53 -6.66
CA ASN A 152 15.85 17.05 -8.04
C ASN A 152 14.45 16.96 -8.66
N LEU A 153 13.38 16.90 -7.86
CA LEU A 153 12.00 16.74 -8.33
C LEU A 153 11.11 17.93 -7.91
N PRO A 154 10.44 18.59 -8.88
CA PRO A 154 9.45 19.63 -8.58
C PRO A 154 8.36 19.14 -7.63
N ALA A 155 7.92 20.00 -6.71
CA ALA A 155 6.87 19.66 -5.74
C ALA A 155 5.56 19.13 -6.38
N PRO A 156 5.07 19.68 -7.52
CA PRO A 156 3.87 19.14 -8.17
C PRO A 156 4.04 17.70 -8.66
N LEU A 157 5.21 17.35 -9.19
CA LEU A 157 5.50 15.99 -9.67
C LEU A 157 5.53 15.00 -8.50
N ARG A 158 6.15 15.38 -7.38
CA ARG A 158 6.16 14.57 -6.15
C ARG A 158 4.76 14.32 -5.62
N CYS A 159 3.91 15.35 -5.60
CA CYS A 159 2.50 15.20 -5.19
C CYS A 159 1.70 14.34 -6.16
N ALA A 160 1.95 14.44 -7.48
CA ALA A 160 1.28 13.62 -8.48
C ALA A 160 1.63 12.14 -8.32
N ILE A 161 2.91 11.81 -8.19
CA ILE A 161 3.39 10.43 -7.97
C ILE A 161 2.81 9.87 -6.67
N SER A 162 2.85 10.62 -5.56
CA SER A 162 2.26 10.18 -4.29
C SER A 162 0.76 9.97 -4.38
N ALA A 163 0.03 10.85 -5.08
CA ALA A 163 -1.41 10.69 -5.25
C ALA A 163 -1.73 9.46 -6.12
N GLU A 164 -1.03 9.29 -7.24
CA GLU A 164 -1.18 8.13 -8.13
C GLU A 164 -0.96 6.82 -7.36
N SER A 165 0.17 6.70 -6.64
CA SER A 165 0.54 5.50 -5.87
C SER A 165 -0.34 5.25 -4.63
N GLY A 166 -1.11 6.25 -4.18
CA GLY A 166 -2.05 6.07 -3.08
C GLY A 166 -3.44 5.63 -3.56
N PHE A 167 -3.90 6.20 -4.67
CA PHE A 167 -5.23 5.88 -5.20
C PHE A 167 -5.26 4.55 -5.97
N ASN A 168 -4.18 4.19 -6.65
CA ASN A 168 -4.11 2.95 -7.42
C ASN A 168 -4.22 1.68 -6.56
N ASP A 169 -3.66 1.67 -5.34
CA ASP A 169 -3.71 0.53 -4.42
C ASP A 169 -5.15 0.24 -4.01
N GLY A 170 -5.92 1.28 -3.68
CA GLY A 170 -7.35 1.14 -3.39
C GLY A 170 -8.17 0.71 -4.62
N LEU A 171 -7.76 1.14 -5.82
CA LEU A 171 -8.40 0.77 -7.08
C LEU A 171 -7.87 -0.52 -7.70
N ALA A 172 -6.89 -1.19 -7.07
CA ALA A 172 -6.33 -2.45 -7.57
C ALA A 172 -7.30 -3.62 -7.38
N LEU A 173 -8.08 -3.59 -6.29
CA LEU A 173 -9.05 -4.60 -5.90
C LEU A 173 -9.97 -5.09 -7.04
N PRO A 174 -10.65 -4.23 -7.83
CA PRO A 174 -11.51 -4.68 -8.92
C PRO A 174 -10.76 -5.44 -10.01
N PHE A 175 -9.50 -5.10 -10.27
CA PHE A 175 -8.67 -5.79 -11.26
C PHE A 175 -8.23 -7.18 -10.79
N VAL A 176 -7.99 -7.34 -9.48
CA VAL A 176 -7.62 -8.65 -8.89
C VAL A 176 -8.85 -9.55 -8.73
N VAL A 177 -9.96 -9.00 -8.23
CA VAL A 177 -11.16 -9.79 -7.92
C VAL A 177 -11.88 -10.25 -9.19
N LEU A 178 -11.85 -9.50 -10.30
CA LEU A 178 -12.55 -9.91 -11.52
C LEU A 178 -12.04 -11.26 -12.06
N PRO A 179 -10.74 -11.47 -12.33
CA PRO A 179 -10.23 -12.77 -12.77
C PRO A 179 -10.48 -13.88 -11.73
N VAL A 180 -10.37 -13.58 -10.44
CA VAL A 180 -10.66 -14.54 -9.36
C VAL A 180 -12.11 -15.01 -9.44
N LEU A 181 -13.07 -14.10 -9.60
CA LEU A 181 -14.48 -14.46 -9.74
C LEU A 181 -14.73 -15.26 -11.02
N VAL A 182 -14.11 -14.89 -12.15
CA VAL A 182 -14.22 -15.67 -13.39
C VAL A 182 -13.71 -17.10 -13.21
N LEU A 183 -12.64 -17.30 -12.43
CA LEU A 183 -12.04 -18.61 -12.18
C LEU A 183 -12.81 -19.45 -11.14
N THR A 184 -13.57 -18.81 -10.24
CA THR A 184 -14.18 -19.48 -9.08
C THR A 184 -15.70 -19.57 -9.14
N ARG A 185 -16.37 -18.79 -10.01
CA ARG A 185 -17.83 -18.70 -10.05
C ARG A 185 -18.42 -18.95 -11.44
N PRO A 186 -19.72 -19.33 -11.51
CA PRO A 186 -20.43 -19.45 -12.78
C PRO A 186 -20.50 -18.11 -13.54
N PRO A 187 -20.35 -18.09 -14.89
CA PRO A 187 -20.27 -16.85 -15.68
C PRO A 187 -21.45 -15.88 -15.49
N GLY A 188 -22.66 -16.39 -15.24
CA GLY A 188 -23.87 -15.57 -15.07
C GLY A 188 -23.88 -14.72 -13.80
N GLU A 189 -23.07 -15.07 -12.79
CA GLU A 189 -23.04 -14.37 -11.50
C GLU A 189 -21.84 -13.41 -11.37
N VAL A 190 -20.79 -13.61 -12.19
CA VAL A 190 -19.53 -12.89 -12.06
C VAL A 190 -19.71 -11.38 -12.15
N LEU A 191 -20.33 -10.90 -13.23
CA LEU A 191 -20.43 -9.46 -13.47
C LEU A 191 -21.33 -8.76 -12.44
N GLY A 192 -22.44 -9.40 -12.07
CA GLY A 192 -23.36 -8.89 -11.06
C GLY A 192 -22.71 -8.81 -9.68
N HIS A 193 -21.99 -9.86 -9.27
CA HIS A 193 -21.29 -9.89 -7.99
C HIS A 193 -20.12 -8.89 -7.97
N TRP A 194 -19.29 -8.86 -9.02
CA TRP A 194 -18.18 -7.93 -9.14
C TRP A 194 -18.64 -6.46 -9.07
N LEU A 195 -19.70 -6.09 -9.79
CA LEU A 195 -20.18 -4.71 -9.78
C LEU A 195 -20.81 -4.32 -8.43
N THR A 196 -21.59 -5.23 -7.82
CA THR A 196 -22.32 -4.92 -6.58
C THR A 196 -21.47 -5.05 -5.32
N HIS A 197 -20.72 -6.14 -5.18
CA HIS A 197 -19.90 -6.38 -3.99
C HIS A 197 -18.56 -5.66 -4.12
N THR A 198 -17.80 -5.89 -5.17
CA THR A 198 -16.45 -5.31 -5.28
C THR A 198 -16.51 -3.81 -5.54
N VAL A 199 -17.20 -3.37 -6.59
CA VAL A 199 -17.19 -1.95 -6.95
C VAL A 199 -18.06 -1.11 -6.00
N LEU A 200 -19.33 -1.49 -5.82
CA LEU A 200 -20.25 -0.63 -5.07
C LEU A 200 -20.06 -0.74 -3.55
N LEU A 201 -19.87 -1.95 -3.00
CA LEU A 201 -19.77 -2.14 -1.56
C LEU A 201 -18.33 -1.93 -1.06
N GLU A 202 -17.35 -2.64 -1.59
CA GLU A 202 -15.97 -2.56 -1.07
C GLU A 202 -15.32 -1.21 -1.42
N ILE A 203 -15.38 -0.78 -2.68
CA ILE A 203 -14.73 0.48 -3.10
C ILE A 203 -15.58 1.69 -2.73
N VAL A 204 -16.81 1.80 -3.24
CA VAL A 204 -17.61 3.04 -3.09
C VAL A 204 -18.08 3.22 -1.65
N ALA A 205 -18.69 2.21 -1.03
CA ALA A 205 -19.15 2.34 0.35
C ALA A 205 -17.96 2.37 1.35
N GLY A 206 -16.90 1.60 1.10
CA GLY A 206 -15.65 1.68 1.87
C GLY A 206 -15.01 3.08 1.82
N ALA A 207 -14.88 3.66 0.63
CA ALA A 207 -14.37 5.03 0.47
C ALA A 207 -15.26 6.08 1.14
N ALA A 208 -16.59 5.92 1.07
CA ALA A 208 -17.52 6.81 1.76
C ALA A 208 -17.37 6.73 3.29
N LEU A 209 -17.25 5.51 3.84
CA LEU A 209 -17.02 5.30 5.27
C LEU A 209 -15.67 5.89 5.71
N ALA A 210 -14.59 5.62 4.96
CA ALA A 210 -13.27 6.19 5.22
C ALA A 210 -13.27 7.72 5.18
N ALA A 211 -14.00 8.33 4.24
CA ALA A 211 -14.17 9.78 4.17
C ALA A 211 -14.91 10.34 5.40
N ILE A 212 -15.95 9.64 5.89
CA ILE A 212 -16.68 10.02 7.10
C ILE A 212 -15.75 9.95 8.32
N ILE A 213 -15.04 8.83 8.51
CA ILE A 213 -14.11 8.63 9.63
C ILE A 213 -13.01 9.67 9.59
N GLY A 214 -12.37 9.88 8.43
CA GLY A 214 -11.32 10.88 8.25
C GLY A 214 -11.81 12.31 8.49
N TYR A 215 -13.04 12.65 8.06
CA TYR A 215 -13.63 13.96 8.33
C TYR A 215 -13.90 14.17 9.82
N VAL A 216 -14.47 13.18 10.50
CA VAL A 216 -14.75 13.23 11.95
C VAL A 216 -13.43 13.37 12.72
N ALA A 217 -12.44 12.52 12.43
CA ALA A 217 -11.11 12.57 13.04
C ALA A 217 -10.43 13.93 12.81
N GLY A 218 -10.45 14.45 11.58
CA GLY A 218 -9.89 15.77 11.28
C GLY A 218 -10.60 16.91 12.01
N LYS A 219 -11.92 16.81 12.19
CA LYS A 219 -12.72 17.81 12.92
C LYS A 219 -12.46 17.77 14.43
N THR A 220 -12.36 16.58 15.01
CA THR A 220 -12.05 16.40 16.44
C THR A 220 -10.62 16.84 16.76
N LEU A 221 -9.65 16.54 15.90
CA LEU A 221 -8.27 17.04 16.05
C LEU A 221 -8.21 18.56 16.06
N ARG A 222 -8.82 19.22 15.06
CA ARG A 222 -8.85 20.69 14.99
C ARG A 222 -9.55 21.31 16.20
N TRP A 223 -10.56 20.64 16.74
CA TRP A 223 -11.25 21.10 17.95
C TRP A 223 -10.37 20.97 19.20
N ALA A 224 -9.67 19.84 19.37
CA ALA A 224 -8.76 19.61 20.47
C ALA A 224 -7.56 20.58 20.45
N GLU A 225 -7.01 20.84 19.26
CA GLU A 225 -5.93 21.81 19.07
C GLU A 225 -6.37 23.23 19.45
N ARG A 226 -7.56 23.66 19.02
CA ARG A 226 -8.12 24.98 19.42
C ARG A 226 -8.35 25.11 20.92
N LYS A 227 -8.65 24.00 21.61
CA LYS A 227 -8.85 23.98 23.07
C LYS A 227 -7.55 23.86 23.86
N GLY A 228 -6.40 23.74 23.19
CA GLY A 228 -5.10 23.58 23.84
C GLY A 228 -4.97 22.26 24.61
N THR A 229 -5.82 21.26 24.33
CA THR A 229 -5.82 19.98 25.05
C THR A 229 -4.87 18.95 24.44
N MET A 230 -4.14 19.30 23.38
CA MET A 230 -3.34 18.37 22.59
C MET A 230 -1.84 18.70 22.72
N GLU A 231 -1.06 17.78 23.29
CA GLU A 231 0.40 17.86 23.29
C GLU A 231 0.96 17.60 21.87
N ARG A 232 2.05 18.30 21.50
CA ARG A 232 2.66 18.30 20.16
C ARG A 232 3.12 16.93 19.65
N THR A 233 3.19 15.90 20.50
CA THR A 233 3.66 14.54 20.17
C THR A 233 2.60 13.66 19.51
N SER A 234 1.37 14.14 19.32
CA SER A 234 0.19 13.33 18.98
C SER A 234 0.04 12.93 17.51
N LEU A 235 0.75 13.54 16.55
CA LEU A 235 0.49 13.30 15.12
C LEU A 235 0.82 11.87 14.66
N LEU A 236 1.94 11.29 15.09
CA LEU A 236 2.28 9.89 14.76
C LEU A 236 1.28 8.92 15.37
N THR A 237 0.93 9.12 16.64
CA THR A 237 -0.07 8.31 17.35
C THR A 237 -1.44 8.41 16.69
N VAL A 238 -1.86 9.60 16.28
CA VAL A 238 -3.11 9.80 15.53
C VAL A 238 -3.06 9.13 14.17
N SER A 239 -1.93 9.22 13.46
CA SER A 239 -1.77 8.60 12.14
C SER A 239 -1.86 7.09 12.22
N LEU A 240 -1.17 6.48 13.20
CA LEU A 240 -1.24 5.05 13.48
C LEU A 240 -2.64 4.63 13.93
N ALA A 241 -3.25 5.35 14.87
CA ALA A 241 -4.60 5.05 15.34
C ALA A 241 -5.63 5.14 14.21
N LEU A 242 -5.53 6.16 13.36
CA LEU A 242 -6.39 6.32 12.19
C LEU A 242 -6.19 5.18 11.20
N SER A 243 -4.94 4.77 10.94
CA SER A 243 -4.62 3.64 10.07
C SER A 243 -5.28 2.36 10.56
N LEU A 244 -5.15 2.07 11.86
CA LEU A 244 -5.74 0.88 12.47
C LEU A 244 -7.27 0.91 12.57
N THR A 245 -7.88 2.10 12.63
CA THR A 245 -9.35 2.23 12.74
C THR A 245 -10.05 1.98 11.41
N VAL A 246 -9.32 2.07 10.30
CA VAL A 246 -9.87 2.00 8.93
C VAL A 246 -9.63 0.62 8.29
N LEU A 247 -8.83 -0.24 8.94
CA LEU A 247 -8.71 -1.66 8.63
C LEU A 247 -9.94 -2.43 9.15
#